data_AF-A0A382CEZ5-F1
#
_entry.id   AF-A0A382CEZ5-F1
#
_cell.length_a   1.000
_cell.length_b   1.000
_cell.length_c   1.000
_cell.angle_alpha   90.00
_cell.angle_beta   90.00
_cell.angle_gamma   90.00
#
_symmetry.space_group_name_H-M   'P 1'
#
loop_
_entity.id
_entity.type
_entity.pdbx_description
1 polymer ?
#
loop_
_entity_poly.entity_id
_entity_poly.type
_entity_poly.pdbx_seq_one_letter_code
_entity_poly.pdbx_strand_id
1 'polypeptide(L)'
;VRNNGGIALPNRLADEISPYLIQHCTNPVDWYPWGKEALDTARKRDVPILLSIGYSACHWCHVMEEESFAIPEIAEIMNAGFVNIKVDREERPDIDSIYMKAVQAMTGQGGWPLTAFLTPDGQPFYGGTYFPPQPRHGLPSFTQTLEAIRSAYSHNKEAVLQNAQEMQQLLEQGLSEVNQKENLERSRELVGQKLIDHSLEFLASRFDPKNGGFGPAPKFPQPVLLEFAIQSYMHNDESKTLQMVDRTLTKMARGGIQDHLGNGFHRYSVDSQWLVPHFEKMLYDNALLSRLYLHVFQITSNHEFKRTAERTLNHIINDLASPEGGFYSALDADSEGEEGTFYIWTKKEVREILGDDLAPTFEAYYGVSDAGNFEGKNILHVSEHFETISGKKESNQIRGQLEKARNLLLQARRSREHPFRDEKILSGWNGMAIRSLAEAGGVLDNSIYLEASIKALEFVLSQMRKDDRLLHCYKDGKTSGYAFLEDYSAIGNACVAIYEATLEPNWLDEITWITAKIIELFWDEEKQVFFDSPVDGETLIVRPRDIMDNPTPSGNSLAVELLLKTSELFGDEYHRKISDSVLNKEAPVMAQFPSAFGRLLTVLNRTLLPTTT
;
A
#
# COMPACT_ATOMS: atom_id res chain seq x y z
N VAL A 1 -1.60 -18.95 -18.37
CA VAL A 1 -0.95 -20.29 -18.41
C VAL A 1 -0.65 -20.69 -19.85
N ARG A 2 0.60 -20.53 -20.32
CA ARG A 2 1.05 -21.05 -21.63
C ARG A 2 1.58 -22.48 -21.44
N ASN A 3 1.05 -23.39 -22.26
CA ASN A 3 1.14 -24.83 -22.10
C ASN A 3 2.39 -25.37 -22.81
N ASN A 4 3.53 -25.45 -22.10
CA ASN A 4 4.74 -26.11 -22.58
C ASN A 4 4.76 -27.59 -22.15
N GLY A 5 4.08 -28.45 -22.91
CA GLY A 5 4.51 -29.80 -23.32
C GLY A 5 4.94 -30.89 -22.31
N GLY A 6 5.05 -30.62 -21.02
CA GLY A 6 5.34 -31.58 -19.96
C GLY A 6 4.54 -31.21 -18.72
N ILE A 7 3.80 -32.16 -18.15
CA ILE A 7 3.04 -31.92 -16.92
C ILE A 7 4.07 -31.72 -15.80
N ALA A 8 4.41 -30.48 -15.49
CA ALA A 8 5.13 -30.14 -14.27
C ALA A 8 4.24 -30.55 -13.09
N LEU A 9 4.72 -31.46 -12.26
CA LEU A 9 3.99 -31.82 -11.04
C LEU A 9 3.92 -30.58 -10.14
N PRO A 10 2.75 -30.25 -9.59
CA PRO A 10 2.63 -29.12 -8.68
C PRO A 10 3.53 -29.31 -7.44
N ASN A 11 4.26 -28.26 -7.09
CA ASN A 11 4.96 -28.15 -5.81
C ASN A 11 3.98 -27.81 -4.68
N ARG A 12 4.50 -27.56 -3.48
CA ARG A 12 3.70 -27.36 -2.25
C ARG A 12 2.82 -26.11 -2.28
N LEU A 13 3.07 -25.15 -3.18
CA LEU A 13 2.27 -23.93 -3.28
C LEU A 13 0.87 -24.17 -3.87
N ALA A 14 0.58 -25.36 -4.41
CA ALA A 14 -0.74 -25.66 -4.97
C ALA A 14 -1.88 -25.71 -3.93
N ASP A 15 -1.55 -25.88 -2.64
CA ASP A 15 -2.51 -25.94 -1.55
C ASP A 15 -2.71 -24.58 -0.83
N GLU A 16 -1.96 -23.56 -1.23
CA GLU A 16 -2.04 -22.20 -0.67
C GLU A 16 -3.31 -21.47 -1.11
N ILE A 17 -3.70 -20.43 -0.38
CA ILE A 17 -4.84 -19.57 -0.77
C ILE A 17 -4.41 -18.36 -1.60
N SER A 18 -3.16 -17.91 -1.44
CA SER A 18 -2.60 -16.77 -2.13
C SER A 18 -2.56 -17.00 -3.65
N PRO A 19 -3.20 -16.14 -4.46
CA PRO A 19 -3.05 -16.19 -5.91
C PRO A 19 -1.58 -16.09 -6.35
N TYR A 20 -0.81 -15.25 -5.63
CA TYR A 20 0.62 -15.10 -5.88
C TYR A 20 1.40 -16.40 -5.65
N LEU A 21 1.07 -17.19 -4.63
CA LEU A 21 1.76 -18.46 -4.41
C LEU A 21 1.31 -19.53 -5.40
N ILE A 22 0.00 -19.65 -5.63
CA ILE A 22 -0.59 -20.65 -6.53
C ILE A 22 -0.04 -20.50 -7.95
N GLN A 23 0.16 -19.27 -8.45
CA GLN A 23 0.65 -19.06 -9.82
C GLN A 23 2.04 -19.68 -10.06
N HIS A 24 2.83 -19.91 -9.00
CA HIS A 24 4.17 -20.51 -9.07
C HIS A 24 4.20 -21.99 -8.71
N CYS A 25 3.04 -22.63 -8.52
CA CYS A 25 2.99 -24.04 -8.11
C CYS A 25 3.53 -25.00 -9.18
N THR A 26 3.59 -24.60 -10.45
CA THR A 26 4.11 -25.41 -11.56
C THR A 26 5.55 -25.08 -11.95
N ASN A 27 6.21 -24.17 -11.23
CA ASN A 27 7.59 -23.78 -11.56
C ASN A 27 8.55 -24.95 -11.29
N PRO A 28 9.64 -25.08 -12.07
CA PRO A 28 10.63 -26.15 -11.86
C PRO A 28 11.37 -26.05 -10.53
N VAL A 29 11.33 -24.87 -9.88
CA VAL A 29 11.83 -24.68 -8.51
C VAL A 29 10.90 -25.39 -7.51
N ASP A 30 11.47 -26.18 -6.61
CA ASP A 30 10.77 -26.86 -5.51
C ASP A 30 10.46 -25.83 -4.40
N TRP A 31 9.42 -25.04 -4.62
CA TRP A 31 8.99 -24.01 -3.69
C TRP A 31 8.28 -24.60 -2.47
N TYR A 32 8.61 -24.02 -1.31
CA TYR A 32 7.87 -24.16 -0.06
C TYR A 32 7.15 -22.85 0.25
N PRO A 33 5.94 -22.90 0.84
CA PRO A 33 5.44 -21.77 1.60
C PRO A 33 6.32 -21.55 2.85
N TRP A 34 6.28 -20.36 3.42
CA TRP A 34 6.95 -20.14 4.69
C TRP A 34 6.30 -20.99 5.78
N GLY A 35 7.11 -21.73 6.54
CA GLY A 35 6.63 -22.45 7.71
C GLY A 35 7.59 -23.51 8.20
N LYS A 36 7.14 -24.23 9.22
CA LYS A 36 7.93 -25.22 9.95
C LYS A 36 8.51 -26.32 9.04
N GLU A 37 7.76 -26.77 8.02
CA GLU A 37 8.25 -27.79 7.09
C GLU A 37 9.51 -27.32 6.34
N ALA A 38 9.50 -26.10 5.82
CA ALA A 38 10.61 -25.52 5.07
C ALA A 38 11.84 -25.34 5.99
N LEU A 39 11.65 -24.75 7.16
CA LEU A 39 12.71 -24.51 8.14
C LEU A 39 13.32 -25.83 8.64
N ASP A 40 12.50 -26.83 9.00
CA ASP A 40 12.98 -28.14 9.42
C ASP A 40 13.72 -28.87 8.29
N THR A 41 13.29 -28.68 7.05
CA THR A 41 13.97 -29.23 5.87
C THR A 41 15.33 -28.59 5.66
N ALA A 42 15.44 -27.26 5.81
CA ALA A 42 16.70 -26.54 5.70
C ALA A 42 17.71 -27.01 6.77
N ARG A 43 17.25 -27.18 8.02
CA ARG A 43 18.06 -27.72 9.13
C ARG A 43 18.52 -29.15 8.87
N LYS A 44 17.63 -30.03 8.41
CA LYS A 44 17.96 -31.43 8.12
C LYS A 44 18.96 -31.57 6.98
N ARG A 45 18.83 -30.75 5.94
CA ARG A 45 19.73 -30.74 4.78
C ARG A 45 21.03 -29.99 5.05
N ASP A 46 21.08 -29.16 6.08
CA ASP A 46 22.17 -28.24 6.40
C ASP A 46 22.55 -27.33 5.22
N VAL A 47 21.54 -26.74 4.59
CA VAL A 47 21.68 -25.83 3.46
C VAL A 47 20.99 -24.49 3.74
N PRO A 48 21.49 -23.37 3.18
CA PRO A 48 20.83 -22.08 3.33
C PRO A 48 19.43 -22.08 2.72
N ILE A 49 18.62 -21.13 3.16
CA ILE A 49 17.30 -20.83 2.60
C ILE A 49 17.47 -19.73 1.55
N LEU A 50 16.79 -19.88 0.42
CA LEU A 50 16.56 -18.80 -0.54
C LEU A 50 15.11 -18.36 -0.37
N LEU A 51 14.92 -17.16 0.16
CA LEU A 51 13.61 -16.55 0.38
C LEU A 51 13.29 -15.56 -0.75
N SER A 52 12.16 -15.76 -1.42
CA SER A 52 11.60 -14.85 -2.42
C SER A 52 10.28 -14.28 -1.92
N ILE A 53 10.18 -12.95 -1.80
CA ILE A 53 8.95 -12.25 -1.38
C ILE A 53 8.44 -11.36 -2.51
N GLY A 54 7.13 -11.44 -2.77
CA GLY A 54 6.43 -10.63 -3.76
C GLY A 54 4.92 -10.61 -3.52
N TYR A 55 4.15 -10.19 -4.53
CA TYR A 55 2.69 -10.19 -4.52
C TYR A 55 2.17 -10.25 -5.98
N SER A 56 0.89 -10.55 -6.16
CA SER A 56 0.29 -10.92 -7.45
C SER A 56 0.40 -9.83 -8.53
N ALA A 57 0.16 -8.58 -8.18
CA ALA A 57 0.19 -7.42 -9.09
C ALA A 57 1.60 -6.82 -9.32
N CYS A 58 2.66 -7.50 -8.87
CA CYS A 58 4.03 -7.02 -8.96
C CYS A 58 4.69 -7.36 -10.31
N HIS A 59 4.80 -6.39 -11.22
CA HIS A 59 5.43 -6.58 -12.53
C HIS A 59 6.85 -7.16 -12.44
N TRP A 60 7.75 -6.56 -11.64
CA TRP A 60 9.12 -7.05 -11.51
C TRP A 60 9.22 -8.45 -10.89
N CYS A 61 8.20 -8.87 -10.15
CA CYS A 61 8.12 -10.23 -9.61
C CYS A 61 7.84 -11.25 -10.72
N HIS A 62 7.01 -10.90 -11.70
CA HIS A 62 6.79 -11.70 -12.91
C HIS A 62 8.03 -11.74 -13.80
N VAL A 63 8.70 -10.60 -14.00
CA VAL A 63 9.97 -10.54 -14.75
C VAL A 63 11.04 -11.46 -14.14
N MET A 64 11.22 -11.41 -12.81
CA MET A 64 12.15 -12.30 -12.12
C MET A 64 11.75 -13.77 -12.25
N GLU A 65 10.45 -14.06 -12.30
CA GLU A 65 9.98 -15.43 -12.50
C GLU A 65 10.31 -15.96 -13.89
N GLU A 66 9.93 -15.22 -14.94
CA GLU A 66 10.16 -15.62 -16.33
C GLU A 66 11.65 -15.75 -16.65
N GLU A 67 12.46 -14.81 -16.16
CA GLU A 67 13.88 -14.74 -16.47
C GLU A 67 14.75 -15.63 -15.58
N SER A 68 14.24 -16.14 -14.45
CA SER A 68 15.04 -16.96 -13.54
C SER A 68 14.32 -18.21 -13.04
N PHE A 69 13.21 -18.07 -12.32
CA PHE A 69 12.59 -19.20 -11.63
C PHE A 69 11.92 -20.21 -12.55
N ALA A 70 11.55 -19.81 -13.77
CA ALA A 70 10.98 -20.68 -14.78
C ALA A 70 12.05 -21.43 -15.61
N ILE A 71 13.34 -21.07 -15.49
CA ILE A 71 14.43 -21.67 -16.26
C ILE A 71 14.90 -22.97 -15.58
N PRO A 72 14.74 -24.16 -16.21
CA PRO A 72 15.06 -25.44 -15.57
C PRO A 72 16.49 -25.57 -15.06
N GLU A 73 17.47 -25.03 -15.78
CA GLU A 73 18.89 -25.09 -15.41
C GLU A 73 19.19 -24.27 -14.16
N ILE A 74 18.55 -23.10 -14.00
CA ILE A 74 18.67 -22.27 -12.81
C ILE A 74 17.94 -22.93 -11.63
N ALA A 75 16.75 -23.49 -11.87
CA ALA A 75 15.99 -24.21 -10.87
C ALA A 75 16.72 -25.44 -10.31
N GLU A 76 17.48 -26.16 -11.14
CA GLU A 76 18.32 -27.28 -10.69
C GLU A 76 19.39 -26.82 -9.68
N ILE A 77 20.06 -25.69 -9.96
CA ILE A 77 21.04 -25.08 -9.05
C ILE A 77 20.37 -24.67 -7.72
N MET A 78 19.20 -24.04 -7.80
CA MET A 78 18.42 -23.63 -6.63
C MET A 78 18.03 -24.83 -5.78
N ASN A 79 17.39 -25.84 -6.37
CA ASN A 79 16.88 -27.02 -5.67
C ASN A 79 18.00 -27.83 -5.02
N ALA A 80 19.15 -27.95 -5.68
CA ALA A 80 20.31 -28.64 -5.13
C ALA A 80 20.96 -27.88 -3.96
N GLY A 81 21.07 -26.55 -4.07
CA GLY A 81 21.83 -25.72 -3.14
C GLY A 81 21.04 -25.16 -1.95
N PHE A 82 19.71 -25.10 -2.05
CA PHE A 82 18.87 -24.32 -1.14
C PHE A 82 17.56 -25.04 -0.79
N VAL A 83 16.94 -24.58 0.31
CA VAL A 83 15.49 -24.69 0.47
C VAL A 83 14.87 -23.38 -0.02
N ASN A 84 14.04 -23.48 -1.06
CA ASN A 84 13.46 -22.32 -1.72
C ASN A 84 12.10 -22.01 -1.09
N ILE A 85 11.96 -20.84 -0.48
CA ILE A 85 10.73 -20.38 0.17
C ILE A 85 10.15 -19.21 -0.62
N LYS A 86 8.85 -19.26 -0.91
CA LYS A 86 8.12 -18.16 -1.54
C LYS A 86 7.05 -17.62 -0.59
N VAL A 87 6.96 -16.29 -0.51
CA VAL A 87 6.06 -15.59 0.41
C VAL A 87 5.29 -14.50 -0.33
N ASP A 88 3.98 -14.47 -0.11
CA ASP A 88 3.15 -13.32 -0.46
C ASP A 88 3.21 -12.28 0.66
N ARG A 89 3.74 -11.09 0.37
CA ARG A 89 3.82 -10.00 1.35
C ARG A 89 2.46 -9.53 1.84
N GLU A 90 1.42 -9.72 1.04
CA GLU A 90 0.06 -9.31 1.39
C GLU A 90 -0.60 -10.28 2.37
N GLU A 91 -0.10 -11.52 2.51
CA GLU A 91 -0.56 -12.46 3.54
C GLU A 91 0.38 -12.51 4.74
N ARG A 92 1.67 -12.24 4.52
CA ARG A 92 2.74 -12.28 5.54
C ARG A 92 3.55 -10.97 5.59
N PRO A 93 2.90 -9.83 5.89
CA PRO A 93 3.59 -8.54 6.03
C PRO A 93 4.60 -8.53 7.18
N ASP A 94 4.43 -9.40 8.18
CA ASP A 94 5.39 -9.62 9.27
C ASP A 94 6.75 -10.14 8.77
N ILE A 95 6.72 -11.13 7.89
CA ILE A 95 7.93 -11.68 7.26
C ILE A 95 8.57 -10.64 6.34
N ASP A 96 7.76 -10.02 5.48
CA ASP A 96 8.19 -8.99 4.54
C ASP A 96 8.92 -7.85 5.26
N SER A 97 8.35 -7.31 6.34
CA SER A 97 8.93 -6.21 7.12
C SER A 97 10.32 -6.56 7.67
N ILE A 98 10.51 -7.77 8.20
CA ILE A 98 11.80 -8.21 8.77
C ILE A 98 12.87 -8.27 7.68
N TYR A 99 12.59 -8.97 6.58
CA TYR A 99 13.58 -9.21 5.55
C TYR A 99 13.81 -8.00 4.65
N MET A 100 12.81 -7.14 4.44
CA MET A 100 12.97 -5.85 3.78
C MET A 100 13.95 -4.97 4.57
N LYS A 101 13.78 -4.87 5.89
CA LYS A 101 14.71 -4.13 6.77
C LYS A 101 16.12 -4.70 6.71
N ALA A 102 16.26 -6.03 6.69
CA ALA A 102 17.57 -6.68 6.56
C ALA A 102 18.25 -6.33 5.22
N VAL A 103 17.53 -6.41 4.10
CA VAL A 103 18.06 -6.07 2.77
C VAL A 103 18.42 -4.58 2.68
N GLN A 104 17.59 -3.71 3.22
CA GLN A 104 17.87 -2.27 3.30
C GLN A 104 19.11 -1.98 4.14
N ALA A 105 19.28 -2.67 5.28
CA ALA A 105 20.49 -2.54 6.10
C ALA A 105 21.75 -3.01 5.38
N MET A 106 21.66 -4.07 4.57
CA MET A 106 22.78 -4.63 3.81
C MET A 106 23.15 -3.81 2.56
N THR A 107 22.16 -3.25 1.86
CA THR A 107 22.35 -2.70 0.51
C THR A 107 22.07 -1.20 0.41
N GLY A 108 21.44 -0.60 1.42
CA GLY A 108 20.95 0.78 1.40
C GLY A 108 19.69 1.00 0.57
N GLN A 109 19.15 -0.04 -0.07
CA GLN A 109 17.95 0.01 -0.90
C GLN A 109 17.06 -1.21 -0.62
N GLY A 110 15.81 -1.15 -1.07
CA GLY A 110 14.85 -2.24 -0.93
C GLY A 110 13.74 -2.12 -1.96
N GLY A 111 13.00 -3.20 -2.16
CA GLY A 111 11.90 -3.27 -3.10
C GLY A 111 11.54 -4.72 -3.43
N TRP A 112 10.46 -4.88 -4.18
CA TRP A 112 9.99 -6.18 -4.66
C TRP A 112 10.33 -6.35 -6.15
N PRO A 113 10.70 -7.56 -6.59
CA PRO A 113 10.83 -8.80 -5.81
C PRO A 113 12.00 -8.71 -4.82
N LEU A 114 11.78 -9.22 -3.61
CA LEU A 114 12.83 -9.33 -2.60
C LEU A 114 13.43 -10.72 -2.66
N THR A 115 14.75 -10.80 -2.71
CA THR A 115 15.50 -12.07 -2.69
C THR A 115 16.49 -12.04 -1.53
N ALA A 116 16.27 -12.88 -0.51
CA ALA A 116 17.13 -12.98 0.67
C ALA A 116 17.70 -14.38 0.82
N PHE A 117 18.91 -14.46 1.39
CA PHE A 117 19.57 -15.72 1.73
C PHE A 117 19.71 -15.81 3.25
N LEU A 118 19.18 -16.89 3.80
CA LEU A 118 19.05 -17.09 5.25
C LEU A 118 19.79 -18.33 5.70
N THR A 119 20.21 -18.32 6.96
CA THR A 119 20.65 -19.54 7.65
C THR A 119 19.46 -20.54 7.76
N PRO A 120 19.70 -21.83 8.04
CA PRO A 120 18.62 -22.79 8.29
C PRO A 120 17.67 -22.39 9.43
N ASP A 121 18.09 -21.48 10.30
CA ASP A 121 17.29 -20.91 11.39
C ASP A 121 16.56 -19.61 11.01
N GLY A 122 16.63 -19.19 9.75
CA GLY A 122 15.92 -18.04 9.21
C GLY A 122 16.65 -16.70 9.35
N GLN A 123 17.88 -16.66 9.86
CA GLN A 123 18.61 -15.40 10.04
C GLN A 123 19.17 -14.92 8.69
N PRO A 124 18.90 -13.67 8.26
CA PRO A 124 19.39 -13.16 6.98
C PRO A 124 20.89 -12.85 7.04
N PHE A 125 21.63 -13.25 6.00
CA PHE A 125 23.06 -12.93 5.88
C PHE A 125 23.46 -12.29 4.54
N TYR A 126 22.58 -12.33 3.55
CA TYR A 126 22.76 -11.65 2.27
C TYR A 126 21.38 -11.41 1.61
N GLY A 127 21.27 -10.40 0.76
CA GLY A 127 20.05 -10.21 -0.03
C GLY A 127 20.12 -9.01 -0.97
N GLY A 128 19.09 -8.90 -1.80
CA GLY A 128 18.90 -7.85 -2.78
C GLY A 128 17.48 -7.88 -3.32
N THR A 129 17.24 -7.11 -4.38
CA THR A 129 15.95 -7.09 -5.06
C THR A 129 15.96 -8.08 -6.24
N TYR A 130 16.16 -7.57 -7.45
CA TYR A 130 16.23 -8.35 -8.68
C TYR A 130 17.68 -8.75 -9.01
N PHE A 131 17.86 -9.99 -9.47
CA PHE A 131 19.13 -10.52 -9.96
C PHE A 131 18.97 -10.97 -11.42
N PRO A 132 19.74 -10.42 -12.38
CA PRO A 132 19.54 -10.73 -13.78
C PRO A 132 20.00 -12.16 -14.15
N PRO A 133 19.42 -12.79 -15.18
CA PRO A 133 19.88 -14.12 -15.64
C PRO A 133 21.31 -14.08 -16.20
N GLN A 134 21.76 -12.92 -16.67
CA GLN A 134 23.09 -12.69 -17.24
C GLN A 134 23.73 -11.46 -16.60
N PRO A 135 25.07 -11.40 -16.48
CA PRO A 135 25.74 -10.26 -15.86
C PRO A 135 25.45 -8.97 -16.65
N ARG A 136 24.93 -7.95 -15.98
CA ARG A 136 24.57 -6.69 -16.63
C ARG A 136 24.61 -5.54 -15.63
N HIS A 137 25.00 -4.34 -16.10
CA HIS A 137 25.04 -3.12 -15.29
C HIS A 137 25.86 -3.25 -13.99
N GLY A 138 26.91 -4.08 -13.99
CA GLY A 138 27.77 -4.31 -12.83
C GLY A 138 27.18 -5.31 -11.81
N LEU A 139 26.00 -5.86 -12.06
CA LEU A 139 25.41 -6.91 -11.25
C LEU A 139 25.87 -8.30 -11.75
N PRO A 140 26.21 -9.23 -10.82
CA PRO A 140 26.43 -10.62 -11.18
C PRO A 140 25.13 -11.25 -11.72
N SER A 141 25.26 -12.32 -12.50
CA SER A 141 24.07 -13.11 -12.84
C SER A 141 23.53 -13.83 -11.61
N PHE A 142 22.24 -14.21 -11.65
CA PHE A 142 21.62 -14.96 -10.58
C PHE A 142 22.36 -16.28 -10.32
N THR A 143 22.81 -16.99 -11.35
CA THR A 143 23.67 -18.18 -11.22
C THR A 143 24.97 -17.89 -10.46
N GLN A 144 25.67 -16.81 -10.81
CA GLN A 144 26.90 -16.41 -10.11
C GLN A 144 26.64 -16.11 -8.63
N THR A 145 25.52 -15.43 -8.33
CA THR A 145 25.08 -15.17 -6.95
C THR A 145 24.82 -16.47 -6.20
N LEU A 146 24.05 -17.42 -6.78
CA LEU A 146 23.75 -18.71 -6.16
C LEU A 146 25.02 -19.52 -5.85
N GLU A 147 25.96 -19.56 -6.79
CA GLU A 147 27.24 -20.26 -6.61
C GLU A 147 28.10 -19.62 -5.53
N ALA A 148 28.18 -18.28 -5.51
CA ALA A 148 28.93 -17.54 -4.50
C ALA A 148 28.37 -17.78 -3.09
N ILE A 149 27.05 -17.74 -2.93
CA ILE A 149 26.40 -18.00 -1.63
C ILE A 149 26.63 -19.44 -1.18
N ARG A 150 26.46 -20.42 -2.07
CA ARG A 150 26.71 -21.84 -1.75
C ARG A 150 28.18 -22.08 -1.35
N SER A 151 29.11 -21.44 -2.05
CA SER A 151 30.54 -21.53 -1.74
C SER A 151 30.85 -20.90 -0.37
N ALA A 152 30.31 -19.71 -0.09
CA ALA A 152 30.48 -19.03 1.19
C ALA A 152 29.91 -19.86 2.35
N TYR A 153 28.71 -20.43 2.20
CA TYR A 153 28.09 -21.24 3.24
C TYR A 153 28.85 -22.54 3.51
N SER A 154 29.39 -23.19 2.48
CA SER A 154 30.11 -24.47 2.62
C SER A 154 31.55 -24.32 3.12
N HIS A 155 32.27 -23.29 2.68
CA HIS A 155 33.69 -23.11 3.02
C HIS A 155 33.93 -22.15 4.19
N ASN A 156 33.03 -21.18 4.41
CA ASN A 156 33.16 -20.11 5.42
C ASN A 156 31.93 -20.04 6.33
N LYS A 157 31.35 -21.19 6.69
CA LYS A 157 30.09 -21.28 7.44
C LYS A 157 30.07 -20.45 8.72
N GLU A 158 31.15 -20.48 9.51
CA GLU A 158 31.24 -19.74 10.77
C GLU A 158 31.09 -18.23 10.57
N ALA A 159 31.75 -17.66 9.56
CA ALA A 159 31.63 -16.24 9.23
C ALA A 159 30.21 -15.88 8.76
N VAL A 160 29.56 -16.77 8.00
CA VAL A 160 28.17 -16.58 7.59
C VAL A 160 27.23 -16.55 8.80
N LEU A 161 27.38 -17.48 9.74
CA LEU A 161 26.57 -17.53 10.95
C LEU A 161 26.81 -16.31 11.86
N GLN A 162 28.05 -15.85 11.96
CA GLN A 162 28.38 -14.63 12.71
C GLN A 162 27.70 -13.40 12.10
N ASN A 163 27.81 -13.20 10.79
CA ASN A 163 27.15 -12.09 10.09
C ASN A 163 25.62 -12.13 10.27
N ALA A 164 25.04 -13.33 10.25
CA ALA A 164 23.61 -13.52 10.45
C ALA A 164 23.16 -13.15 11.87
N GLN A 165 23.96 -13.50 12.88
CA GLN A 165 23.71 -13.12 14.28
C GLN A 165 23.85 -11.61 14.49
N GLU A 166 24.88 -10.98 13.92
CA GLU A 166 25.06 -9.53 13.98
C GLU A 166 23.88 -8.79 13.32
N MET A 167 23.39 -9.29 12.19
CA MET A 167 22.20 -8.75 11.53
C MET A 167 20.94 -8.91 12.37
N GLN A 168 20.74 -10.07 13.01
CA GLN A 168 19.58 -10.27 13.90
C GLN A 168 19.62 -9.30 15.09
N GLN A 169 20.78 -9.10 15.72
CA GLN A 169 20.92 -8.14 16.82
C GLN A 169 20.63 -6.71 16.36
N LEU A 170 21.07 -6.33 15.16
CA LEU A 170 20.75 -5.04 14.55
C LEU A 170 19.24 -4.85 14.34
N LEU A 171 18.55 -5.90 13.89
CA LEU A 171 17.09 -5.89 13.71
C LEU A 171 16.34 -5.82 15.06
N GLU A 172 16.81 -6.53 16.09
CA GLU A 172 16.22 -6.52 17.45
C GLU A 172 16.35 -5.17 18.15
N GLN A 173 17.50 -4.50 17.99
CA GLN A 173 17.73 -3.16 18.53
C GLN A 173 16.94 -2.10 17.76
N GLY A 174 16.45 -2.43 16.56
CA GLY A 174 15.80 -1.49 15.67
C GLY A 174 16.81 -0.54 15.00
N LEU A 175 16.67 -0.38 13.68
CA LEU A 175 17.55 0.49 12.88
C LEU A 175 17.53 1.97 13.35
N SER A 176 16.50 2.38 14.07
CA SER A 176 16.33 3.73 14.64
C SER A 176 17.14 3.99 15.91
N GLU A 177 17.43 2.97 16.73
CA GLU A 177 18.18 3.16 17.99
C GLU A 177 19.70 3.16 17.78
N VAL A 178 20.18 2.43 16.77
CA VAL A 178 21.61 2.13 16.58
C VAL A 178 22.38 3.32 15.99
N ASN A 179 21.73 4.20 15.21
CA ASN A 179 22.48 5.08 14.32
C ASN A 179 22.77 6.51 14.81
N GLN A 180 22.12 7.12 15.82
CA GLN A 180 22.23 8.60 15.92
C GLN A 180 22.18 9.22 17.32
N LYS A 181 23.22 9.02 18.14
CA LYS A 181 23.40 9.81 19.39
C LYS A 181 23.59 11.32 19.18
N GLU A 182 24.10 11.77 18.02
CA GLU A 182 24.43 13.19 17.79
C GLU A 182 23.27 14.04 17.22
N ASN A 183 22.31 13.46 16.47
CA ASN A 183 21.13 14.19 15.96
C ASN A 183 19.92 14.14 16.91
N LEU A 184 19.91 13.23 17.87
CA LEU A 184 18.81 13.06 18.83
C LEU A 184 18.67 14.26 19.78
N GLU A 185 19.76 14.92 20.18
CA GLU A 185 19.69 16.06 21.12
C GLU A 185 18.94 17.25 20.53
N ARG A 186 19.21 17.61 19.26
CA ARG A 186 18.51 18.69 18.56
C ARG A 186 17.04 18.33 18.26
N SER A 187 16.77 17.05 18.03
CA SER A 187 15.42 16.53 17.76
C SER A 187 14.56 16.44 19.03
N ARG A 188 15.16 16.27 20.22
CA ARG A 188 14.43 16.23 21.50
C ARG A 188 13.77 17.56 21.90
N GLU A 189 14.21 18.69 21.34
CA GLU A 189 13.57 19.99 21.56
C GLU A 189 12.36 20.24 20.64
N LEU A 190 12.20 19.43 19.58
CA LEU A 190 11.10 19.49 18.62
C LEU A 190 9.96 18.57 19.08
N VAL A 191 9.12 19.09 19.98
CA VAL A 191 7.93 18.40 20.50
C VAL A 191 6.69 19.30 20.38
N GLY A 192 5.50 18.70 20.43
CA GLY A 192 4.23 19.42 20.34
C GLY A 192 4.17 20.31 19.09
N GLN A 193 3.75 21.57 19.26
CA GLN A 193 3.57 22.50 18.13
C GLN A 193 4.85 22.72 17.30
N LYS A 194 6.02 22.78 17.94
CA LYS A 194 7.30 22.98 17.23
C LYS A 194 7.60 21.84 16.25
N LEU A 195 7.19 20.62 16.59
CA LEU A 195 7.36 19.47 15.71
C LEU A 195 6.43 19.57 14.48
N ILE A 196 5.20 20.03 14.68
CA ILE A 196 4.25 20.28 13.59
C ILE A 196 4.80 21.34 12.63
N ASP A 197 5.24 22.48 13.16
CA ASP A 197 5.79 23.59 12.36
C ASP A 197 7.02 23.14 11.55
N HIS A 198 7.99 22.48 12.21
CA HIS A 198 9.17 21.90 11.55
C HIS A 198 8.80 20.91 10.45
N SER A 199 7.78 20.08 10.68
CA SER A 199 7.32 19.10 9.70
C SER A 199 6.71 19.78 8.49
N LEU A 200 5.89 20.82 8.67
CA LEU A 200 5.30 21.59 7.57
C LEU A 200 6.38 22.32 6.75
N GLU A 201 7.37 22.93 7.41
CA GLU A 201 8.52 23.56 6.74
C GLU A 201 9.32 22.54 5.92
N PHE A 202 9.54 21.34 6.46
CA PHE A 202 10.20 20.25 5.75
C PHE A 202 9.43 19.87 4.48
N LEU A 203 8.10 19.74 4.54
CA LEU A 203 7.27 19.45 3.37
C LEU A 203 7.31 20.57 2.33
N ALA A 204 7.17 21.81 2.77
CA ALA A 204 7.23 22.97 1.89
C ALA A 204 8.57 23.05 1.14
N SER A 205 9.69 22.65 1.77
CA SER A 205 11.01 22.65 1.14
C SER A 205 11.18 21.59 0.02
N ARG A 206 10.35 20.53 0.01
CA ARG A 206 10.42 19.42 -0.94
C ARG A 206 9.30 19.41 -1.97
N PHE A 207 8.33 20.31 -1.82
CA PHE A 207 7.19 20.44 -2.70
C PHE A 207 7.60 20.86 -4.11
N ASP A 208 7.02 20.22 -5.13
CA ASP A 208 7.13 20.65 -6.53
C ASP A 208 6.02 21.68 -6.85
N PRO A 209 6.31 22.99 -6.90
CA PRO A 209 5.28 24.00 -7.19
C PRO A 209 4.74 23.91 -8.62
N LYS A 210 5.49 23.31 -9.56
CA LYS A 210 5.07 23.19 -10.96
C LYS A 210 4.06 22.08 -11.12
N ASN A 211 4.34 20.89 -10.60
CA ASN A 211 3.51 19.69 -10.85
C ASN A 211 2.80 19.15 -9.61
N GLY A 212 3.02 19.73 -8.44
CA GLY A 212 2.51 19.18 -7.18
C GLY A 212 3.26 17.92 -6.75
N GLY A 213 3.00 17.48 -5.51
CA GLY A 213 3.68 16.36 -4.87
C GLY A 213 5.09 16.69 -4.40
N PHE A 214 5.84 15.64 -4.09
CA PHE A 214 7.16 15.73 -3.48
C PHE A 214 8.19 14.96 -4.29
N GLY A 215 9.40 15.52 -4.42
CA GLY A 215 10.52 14.86 -5.09
C GLY A 215 10.41 14.75 -6.62
N PRO A 216 11.43 14.14 -7.26
CA PRO A 216 11.46 13.90 -8.70
C PRO A 216 10.58 12.70 -9.09
N ALA A 217 10.64 12.30 -10.36
CA ALA A 217 10.03 11.05 -10.83
C ALA A 217 10.83 9.80 -10.37
N PRO A 218 10.19 8.65 -10.10
CA PRO A 218 8.73 8.44 -10.07
C PRO A 218 8.05 9.14 -8.89
N LYS A 219 6.79 9.52 -9.05
CA LYS A 219 5.99 10.23 -8.03
C LYS A 219 4.88 9.35 -7.45
N PHE A 220 4.81 9.32 -6.12
CA PHE A 220 3.77 8.63 -5.34
C PHE A 220 2.78 9.64 -4.73
N PRO A 221 1.47 9.34 -4.64
CA PRO A 221 0.46 10.28 -4.14
C PRO A 221 0.64 10.76 -2.69
N GLN A 222 1.24 9.95 -1.81
CA GLN A 222 1.46 10.25 -0.38
C GLN A 222 0.24 10.85 0.36
N PRO A 223 -0.94 10.18 0.33
CA PRO A 223 -2.18 10.74 0.88
C PRO A 223 -2.09 11.00 2.38
N VAL A 224 -1.38 10.15 3.12
CA VAL A 224 -1.19 10.27 4.58
C VAL A 224 -0.46 11.56 4.96
N LEU A 225 0.49 12.00 4.13
CA LEU A 225 1.27 13.20 4.38
C LEU A 225 0.52 14.47 4.00
N LEU A 226 -0.26 14.42 2.92
CA LEU A 226 -1.14 15.50 2.51
C LEU A 226 -2.30 15.70 3.49
N GLU A 227 -2.81 14.61 4.08
CA GLU A 227 -3.81 14.63 5.15
C GLU A 227 -3.28 15.38 6.39
N PHE A 228 -2.04 15.10 6.80
CA PHE A 228 -1.36 15.85 7.86
C PHE A 228 -1.29 17.35 7.54
N ALA A 229 -0.84 17.69 6.33
CA ALA A 229 -0.70 19.07 5.91
C ALA A 229 -2.04 19.83 5.96
N ILE A 230 -3.13 19.23 5.45
CA ILE A 230 -4.43 19.89 5.42
C ILE A 230 -5.08 19.99 6.81
N GLN A 231 -4.93 18.97 7.67
CA GLN A 231 -5.43 19.02 9.05
C GLN A 231 -4.70 20.08 9.90
N SER A 232 -3.41 20.28 9.62
CA SER A 232 -2.62 21.34 10.27
C SER A 232 -3.03 22.74 9.78
N TYR A 233 -3.38 22.90 8.49
CA TYR A 233 -3.86 24.17 7.94
C TYR A 233 -5.14 24.69 8.62
N MET A 234 -6.06 23.81 9.04
CA MET A 234 -7.28 24.23 9.74
C MET A 234 -7.03 25.07 11.00
N HIS A 235 -5.80 25.07 11.52
CA HIS A 235 -5.42 25.70 12.78
C HIS A 235 -4.31 26.73 12.64
N ASN A 236 -3.64 26.76 11.49
CA ASN A 236 -2.60 27.73 11.15
C ASN A 236 -2.88 28.24 9.74
N ASP A 237 -3.33 29.49 9.60
CA ASP A 237 -3.78 30.10 8.33
C ASP A 237 -2.60 30.43 7.40
N GLU A 238 -1.79 29.41 7.12
CA GLU A 238 -0.67 29.49 6.20
C GLU A 238 -1.15 29.16 4.80
N SER A 239 -1.32 30.20 3.99
CA SER A 239 -1.72 30.09 2.58
C SER A 239 -0.85 29.12 1.75
N LYS A 240 0.40 28.89 2.17
CA LYS A 240 1.35 28.00 1.50
C LYS A 240 0.98 26.52 1.64
N THR A 241 0.50 26.11 2.81
CA THR A 241 0.13 24.71 3.08
C THR A 241 -1.08 24.30 2.25
N LEU A 242 -2.13 25.14 2.24
CA LEU A 242 -3.29 24.90 1.40
C LEU A 242 -2.92 24.88 -0.09
N GLN A 243 -2.08 25.81 -0.54
CA GLN A 243 -1.61 25.84 -1.94
C GLN A 243 -0.88 24.56 -2.34
N MET A 244 -0.03 24.02 -1.46
CA MET A 244 0.69 22.78 -1.68
C MET A 244 -0.27 21.59 -1.86
N VAL A 245 -1.25 21.46 -0.97
CA VAL A 245 -2.25 20.38 -1.03
C VAL A 245 -3.14 20.53 -2.27
N ASP A 246 -3.72 21.72 -2.49
CA ASP A 246 -4.59 22.02 -3.63
C ASP A 246 -3.90 21.75 -4.97
N ARG A 247 -2.65 22.21 -5.13
CA ARG A 247 -1.87 22.00 -6.36
C ARG A 247 -1.61 20.52 -6.60
N THR A 248 -1.25 19.78 -5.56
CA THR A 248 -0.96 18.33 -5.64
C THR A 248 -2.21 17.56 -6.04
N LEU A 249 -3.31 17.78 -5.33
CA LEU A 249 -4.58 17.11 -5.59
C LEU A 249 -5.16 17.47 -6.96
N THR A 250 -5.07 18.74 -7.39
CA THR A 250 -5.51 19.15 -8.73
C THR A 250 -4.69 18.47 -9.82
N LYS A 251 -3.37 18.39 -9.65
CA LYS A 251 -2.49 17.76 -10.63
C LYS A 251 -2.71 16.27 -10.75
N MET A 252 -2.91 15.56 -9.63
CA MET A 252 -3.26 14.14 -9.66
C MET A 252 -4.64 13.89 -10.28
N ALA A 253 -5.67 14.67 -9.90
CA ALA A 253 -7.03 14.51 -10.41
C ALA A 253 -7.16 14.80 -11.92
N ARG A 254 -6.22 15.58 -12.47
CA ARG A 254 -6.19 15.92 -13.89
C ARG A 254 -5.17 15.10 -14.69
N GLY A 255 -4.25 14.42 -14.02
CA GLY A 255 -3.24 13.57 -14.64
C GLY A 255 -3.79 12.24 -15.14
N GLY A 256 -2.94 11.47 -15.82
CA GLY A 256 -3.26 10.10 -16.23
C GLY A 256 -3.18 9.08 -15.09
N ILE A 257 -2.65 9.48 -13.92
CA ILE A 257 -2.73 8.67 -12.69
C ILE A 257 -4.18 8.42 -12.23
N GLN A 258 -5.13 9.30 -12.57
CA GLN A 258 -6.56 9.03 -12.38
C GLN A 258 -7.14 8.40 -13.65
N ASP A 259 -7.82 7.27 -13.52
CA ASP A 259 -8.52 6.66 -14.66
C ASP A 259 -9.76 7.48 -15.01
N HIS A 260 -9.69 8.22 -16.11
CA HIS A 260 -10.76 9.13 -16.52
C HIS A 260 -12.02 8.44 -17.04
N LEU A 261 -12.01 7.13 -17.30
CA LEU A 261 -13.18 6.37 -17.73
C LEU A 261 -13.75 5.53 -16.58
N GLY A 262 -12.93 4.65 -15.98
CA GLY A 262 -13.36 3.71 -14.93
C GLY A 262 -13.26 4.27 -13.53
N ASN A 263 -12.68 5.46 -13.35
CA ASN A 263 -12.41 6.07 -12.06
C ASN A 263 -11.36 5.31 -11.23
N GLY A 264 -11.10 5.81 -10.03
CA GLY A 264 -10.00 5.36 -9.20
C GLY A 264 -8.64 5.89 -9.67
N PHE A 265 -7.65 5.70 -8.81
CA PHE A 265 -6.26 6.07 -9.01
C PHE A 265 -5.41 4.83 -9.23
N HIS A 266 -4.47 4.95 -10.16
CA HIS A 266 -3.33 4.09 -10.29
C HIS A 266 -2.31 4.37 -9.17
N ARG A 267 -1.46 3.40 -8.87
CA ARG A 267 -0.59 3.42 -7.68
C ARG A 267 0.39 4.58 -7.64
N TYR A 268 1.08 4.84 -8.74
CA TYR A 268 2.05 5.93 -8.84
C TYR A 268 2.27 6.36 -10.29
N SER A 269 2.99 7.47 -10.48
CA SER A 269 3.36 8.00 -11.80
C SER A 269 4.86 7.79 -12.05
N VAL A 270 5.22 7.25 -13.21
CA VAL A 270 6.64 7.11 -13.60
C VAL A 270 7.26 8.43 -14.03
N ASP A 271 6.44 9.45 -14.32
CA ASP A 271 6.88 10.82 -14.58
C ASP A 271 6.52 11.79 -13.44
N SER A 272 7.04 13.02 -13.53
CA SER A 272 6.84 14.08 -12.54
C SER A 272 5.54 14.87 -12.71
N GLN A 273 4.82 14.68 -13.80
CA GLN A 273 3.63 15.43 -14.21
C GLN A 273 2.32 14.72 -13.84
N TRP A 274 2.40 13.49 -13.32
CA TRP A 274 1.26 12.60 -13.05
C TRP A 274 0.58 12.06 -14.31
N LEU A 275 1.29 12.02 -15.45
CA LEU A 275 0.72 11.65 -16.74
C LEU A 275 0.81 10.14 -16.99
N VAL A 276 1.98 9.54 -16.88
CA VAL A 276 2.20 8.11 -17.14
C VAL A 276 2.12 7.34 -15.83
N PRO A 277 1.06 6.55 -15.59
CA PRO A 277 0.94 5.75 -14.38
C PRO A 277 1.76 4.46 -14.49
N HIS A 278 2.04 3.85 -13.33
CA HIS A 278 2.12 2.40 -13.22
C HIS A 278 0.70 1.88 -12.99
N PHE A 279 0.17 1.05 -13.89
CA PHE A 279 -1.29 0.90 -14.08
C PHE A 279 -2.04 0.10 -13.00
N GLU A 280 -1.31 -0.45 -12.02
CA GLU A 280 -1.85 -1.11 -10.84
C GLU A 280 -2.83 -0.21 -10.06
N LYS A 281 -3.94 -0.76 -9.56
CA LYS A 281 -4.86 -0.05 -8.66
C LYS A 281 -5.06 -0.83 -7.36
N MET A 282 -4.67 -0.21 -6.25
CA MET A 282 -4.76 -0.82 -4.92
C MET A 282 -5.97 -0.29 -4.16
N LEU A 283 -6.62 -1.15 -3.36
CA LEU A 283 -7.73 -0.76 -2.50
C LEU A 283 -7.33 0.35 -1.52
N TYR A 284 -6.18 0.20 -0.85
CA TYR A 284 -5.74 1.16 0.16
C TYR A 284 -5.40 2.53 -0.45
N ASP A 285 -4.80 2.59 -1.65
CA ASP A 285 -4.48 3.86 -2.31
C ASP A 285 -5.77 4.63 -2.61
N ASN A 286 -6.76 3.93 -3.16
CA ASN A 286 -8.06 4.50 -3.49
C ASN A 286 -8.86 4.89 -2.24
N ALA A 287 -8.78 4.10 -1.17
CA ALA A 287 -9.40 4.42 0.12
C ALA A 287 -8.80 5.69 0.75
N LEU A 288 -7.48 5.78 0.81
CA LEU A 288 -6.79 6.92 1.40
C LEU A 288 -6.94 8.19 0.56
N LEU A 289 -6.88 8.09 -0.77
CA LEU A 289 -7.06 9.23 -1.67
C LEU A 289 -8.49 9.75 -1.65
N SER A 290 -9.50 8.88 -1.74
CA SER A 290 -10.92 9.32 -1.68
C SER A 290 -11.21 10.09 -0.39
N ARG A 291 -10.72 9.60 0.75
CA ARG A 291 -10.84 10.25 2.05
C ARG A 291 -10.14 11.62 2.08
N LEU A 292 -8.91 11.70 1.58
CA LEU A 292 -8.19 12.97 1.49
C LEU A 292 -8.94 14.00 0.63
N TYR A 293 -9.39 13.60 -0.57
CA TYR A 293 -10.17 14.50 -1.45
C TYR A 293 -11.47 14.96 -0.79
N LEU A 294 -12.15 14.09 -0.02
CA LEU A 294 -13.33 14.44 0.75
C LEU A 294 -13.02 15.54 1.79
N HIS A 295 -11.95 15.36 2.56
CA HIS A 295 -11.55 16.31 3.59
C HIS A 295 -11.13 17.67 3.02
N VAL A 296 -10.34 17.66 1.93
CA VAL A 296 -9.98 18.93 1.27
C VAL A 296 -11.22 19.59 0.68
N PHE A 297 -12.19 18.84 0.18
CA PHE A 297 -13.48 19.40 -0.24
C PHE A 297 -14.22 20.07 0.93
N GLN A 298 -14.29 19.46 2.11
CA GLN A 298 -14.96 20.08 3.27
C GLN A 298 -14.33 21.43 3.65
N ILE A 299 -13.01 21.56 3.50
CA ILE A 299 -12.27 22.77 3.85
C ILE A 299 -12.38 23.84 2.76
N THR A 300 -12.28 23.44 1.49
CA THR A 300 -12.18 24.38 0.35
C THR A 300 -13.51 24.66 -0.33
N SER A 301 -14.51 23.81 -0.12
CA SER A 301 -15.75 23.74 -0.92
C SER A 301 -15.49 23.54 -2.43
N ASN A 302 -14.30 23.06 -2.83
CA ASN A 302 -13.98 22.83 -4.24
C ASN A 302 -14.69 21.56 -4.76
N HIS A 303 -15.72 21.75 -5.58
CA HIS A 303 -16.51 20.66 -6.14
C HIS A 303 -15.75 19.72 -7.08
N GLU A 304 -14.59 20.10 -7.61
CA GLU A 304 -13.72 19.16 -8.34
C GLU A 304 -13.19 18.07 -7.41
N PHE A 305 -12.79 18.44 -6.18
CA PHE A 305 -12.34 17.47 -5.17
C PHE A 305 -13.47 16.58 -4.68
N LYS A 306 -14.69 17.13 -4.47
CA LYS A 306 -15.88 16.30 -4.20
C LYS A 306 -16.08 15.25 -5.31
N ARG A 307 -16.06 15.69 -6.57
CA ARG A 307 -16.27 14.79 -7.72
C ARG A 307 -15.18 13.72 -7.78
N THR A 308 -13.92 14.08 -7.51
CA THR A 308 -12.82 13.11 -7.48
C THR A 308 -12.99 12.09 -6.36
N ALA A 309 -13.38 12.52 -5.15
CA ALA A 309 -13.69 11.61 -4.05
C ALA A 309 -14.82 10.64 -4.43
N GLU A 310 -15.95 11.15 -4.93
CA GLU A 310 -17.09 10.32 -5.36
C GLU A 310 -16.70 9.34 -6.47
N ARG A 311 -15.93 9.77 -7.47
CA ARG A 311 -15.45 8.89 -8.55
C ARG A 311 -14.58 7.76 -8.00
N THR A 312 -13.67 8.06 -7.09
CA THR A 312 -12.80 7.06 -6.46
C THR A 312 -13.57 6.09 -5.57
N LEU A 313 -14.55 6.56 -4.78
CA LEU A 313 -15.42 5.68 -3.98
C LEU A 313 -16.29 4.78 -4.88
N ASN A 314 -16.79 5.30 -5.99
CA ASN A 314 -17.53 4.52 -6.97
C ASN A 314 -16.66 3.45 -7.63
N HIS A 315 -15.35 3.67 -7.81
CA HIS A 315 -14.44 2.61 -8.27
C HIS A 315 -14.36 1.47 -7.24
N ILE A 316 -14.17 1.80 -5.96
CA ILE A 316 -14.15 0.80 -4.87
C ILE A 316 -15.44 -0.04 -4.88
N ILE A 317 -16.61 0.60 -4.97
CA ILE A 317 -17.90 -0.12 -4.95
C ILE A 317 -18.14 -0.93 -6.22
N ASN A 318 -17.83 -0.39 -7.40
CA ASN A 318 -18.22 -1.03 -8.66
C ASN A 318 -17.24 -2.10 -9.13
N ASP A 319 -15.95 -1.92 -8.88
CA ASP A 319 -14.90 -2.76 -9.46
C ASP A 319 -14.24 -3.68 -8.42
N LEU A 320 -14.20 -3.26 -7.14
CA LEU A 320 -13.53 -3.99 -6.06
C LEU A 320 -14.49 -4.64 -5.06
N ALA A 321 -15.79 -4.35 -5.07
CA ALA A 321 -16.71 -5.00 -4.13
C ALA A 321 -16.86 -6.50 -4.42
N SER A 322 -16.77 -7.31 -3.37
CA SER A 322 -17.10 -8.72 -3.42
C SER A 322 -18.60 -8.93 -3.30
N PRO A 323 -19.21 -9.88 -4.05
CA PRO A 323 -20.62 -10.22 -3.88
C PRO A 323 -20.94 -10.73 -2.47
N GLU A 324 -19.97 -11.35 -1.79
CA GLU A 324 -20.10 -11.87 -0.42
C GLU A 324 -20.11 -10.75 0.62
N GLY A 325 -19.54 -9.58 0.29
CA GLY A 325 -19.26 -8.49 1.21
C GLY A 325 -17.76 -8.18 1.28
N GLY A 326 -17.42 -6.99 1.76
CA GLY A 326 -16.03 -6.48 1.72
C GLY A 326 -15.56 -6.10 0.31
N PHE A 327 -14.26 -5.81 0.21
CA PHE A 327 -13.60 -5.32 -0.99
C PHE A 327 -12.31 -6.12 -1.26
N TYR A 328 -12.13 -6.45 -2.53
CA TYR A 328 -10.94 -7.07 -3.10
C TYR A 328 -9.73 -6.14 -3.06
N SER A 329 -8.53 -6.71 -3.02
CA SER A 329 -7.30 -6.02 -2.65
C SER A 329 -6.74 -5.16 -3.78
N ALA A 330 -6.77 -5.63 -5.04
CA ALA A 330 -6.11 -4.94 -6.15
C ALA A 330 -6.62 -5.32 -7.55
N LEU A 331 -6.29 -4.46 -8.53
CA LEU A 331 -6.24 -4.76 -9.96
C LEU A 331 -4.79 -4.65 -10.46
N ASP A 332 -4.37 -5.63 -11.24
CA ASP A 332 -3.04 -5.72 -11.83
C ASP A 332 -2.76 -4.57 -12.81
N ALA A 333 -1.47 -4.29 -13.04
CA ALA A 333 -1.00 -3.34 -14.04
C ALA A 333 -1.05 -3.93 -15.46
N ASP A 334 -0.86 -5.24 -15.57
CA ASP A 334 -0.74 -5.96 -16.85
C ASP A 334 -2.10 -6.50 -17.33
N SER A 335 -2.33 -6.39 -18.65
CA SER A 335 -3.41 -7.08 -19.36
C SER A 335 -2.88 -7.54 -20.72
N GLU A 336 -3.26 -8.74 -21.18
CA GLU A 336 -2.72 -9.34 -22.42
C GLU A 336 -1.19 -9.55 -22.42
N GLY A 337 -0.54 -9.51 -21.24
CA GLY A 337 0.92 -9.65 -21.08
C GLY A 337 1.73 -8.38 -21.33
N GLU A 338 1.07 -7.22 -21.44
CA GLU A 338 1.70 -5.90 -21.57
C GLU A 338 1.07 -4.91 -20.58
N GLU A 339 1.88 -4.03 -19.99
CA GLU A 339 1.42 -3.06 -18.99
C GLU A 339 0.46 -2.03 -19.63
N GLY A 340 -0.71 -1.83 -19.02
CA GLY A 340 -1.58 -0.69 -19.35
C GLY A 340 -2.42 -0.80 -20.62
N THR A 341 -2.36 -1.90 -21.38
CA THR A 341 -3.08 -2.08 -22.65
C THR A 341 -4.60 -1.87 -22.52
N PHE A 342 -5.18 -2.26 -21.38
CA PHE A 342 -6.58 -2.02 -21.06
C PHE A 342 -6.96 -0.53 -21.05
N TYR A 343 -6.04 0.35 -20.63
CA TYR A 343 -6.33 1.75 -20.30
C TYR A 343 -6.04 2.76 -21.42
N ILE A 344 -5.19 2.40 -22.39
CA ILE A 344 -4.68 3.30 -23.43
C ILE A 344 -5.48 3.24 -24.74
N TRP A 345 -5.47 4.34 -25.50
CA TRP A 345 -6.30 4.52 -26.69
C TRP A 345 -5.56 5.16 -27.86
N THR A 346 -5.78 4.65 -29.07
CA THR A 346 -5.46 5.39 -30.30
C THR A 346 -6.54 6.43 -30.59
N LYS A 347 -6.16 7.54 -31.23
CA LYS A 347 -7.13 8.55 -31.68
C LYS A 347 -8.16 7.98 -32.66
N LYS A 348 -7.76 7.00 -33.48
CA LYS A 348 -8.64 6.30 -34.41
C LYS A 348 -9.76 5.56 -33.66
N GLU A 349 -9.45 4.76 -32.65
CA GLU A 349 -10.46 4.09 -31.82
C GLU A 349 -11.43 5.10 -31.18
N VAL A 350 -10.90 6.20 -30.63
CA VAL A 350 -11.72 7.26 -30.04
C VAL A 350 -12.73 7.83 -31.06
N ARG A 351 -12.29 8.13 -32.28
CA ARG A 351 -13.18 8.65 -33.34
C ARG A 351 -14.20 7.62 -33.82
N GLU A 352 -13.80 6.37 -33.97
CA GLU A 352 -14.71 5.29 -34.39
C GLU A 352 -15.84 5.08 -33.38
N ILE A 353 -15.56 5.22 -32.08
CA ILE A 353 -16.55 5.03 -31.02
C ILE A 353 -17.42 6.28 -30.82
N LEU A 354 -16.82 7.47 -30.83
CA LEU A 354 -17.50 8.70 -30.46
C LEU A 354 -18.18 9.41 -31.64
N GLY A 355 -17.74 9.15 -32.86
CA GLY A 355 -18.17 9.87 -34.06
C GLY A 355 -17.80 11.35 -34.05
N ASP A 356 -18.14 12.04 -35.15
CA ASP A 356 -17.74 13.43 -35.38
C ASP A 356 -18.38 14.45 -34.41
N ASP A 357 -19.48 14.08 -33.76
CA ASP A 357 -20.20 14.94 -32.83
C ASP A 357 -19.52 15.07 -31.46
N LEU A 358 -18.96 13.97 -30.93
CA LEU A 358 -18.37 13.91 -29.59
C LEU A 358 -16.85 13.91 -29.61
N ALA A 359 -16.23 13.29 -30.63
CA ALA A 359 -14.78 13.10 -30.66
C ALA A 359 -13.99 14.42 -30.58
N PRO A 360 -14.30 15.51 -31.31
CA PRO A 360 -13.47 16.72 -31.27
C PRO A 360 -13.40 17.36 -29.88
N THR A 361 -14.52 17.38 -29.16
CA THR A 361 -14.58 17.95 -27.80
C THR A 361 -13.83 17.03 -26.81
N PHE A 362 -13.99 15.73 -26.95
CA PHE A 362 -13.30 14.74 -26.12
C PHE A 362 -11.77 14.77 -26.34
N GLU A 363 -11.33 14.82 -27.60
CA GLU A 363 -9.91 14.91 -27.98
C GLU A 363 -9.24 16.15 -27.39
N ALA A 364 -9.89 17.31 -27.52
CA ALA A 364 -9.38 18.57 -26.98
C ALA A 364 -9.31 18.57 -25.45
N TYR A 365 -10.28 17.95 -24.78
CA TYR A 365 -10.33 17.90 -23.32
C TYR A 365 -9.34 16.89 -22.73
N TYR A 366 -9.28 15.68 -23.30
CA TYR A 366 -8.45 14.59 -22.78
C TYR A 366 -7.06 14.46 -23.41
N GLY A 367 -6.66 15.45 -24.23
CA GLY A 367 -5.33 15.50 -24.84
C GLY A 367 -5.05 14.37 -25.84
N VAL A 368 -6.07 13.89 -26.55
CA VAL A 368 -5.92 12.79 -27.51
C VAL A 368 -5.32 13.29 -28.82
N SER A 369 -4.22 12.69 -29.25
CA SER A 369 -3.51 13.04 -30.47
C SER A 369 -3.14 11.82 -31.31
N ASP A 370 -2.79 12.04 -32.58
CA ASP A 370 -2.31 10.98 -33.48
C ASP A 370 -0.93 10.44 -33.07
N ALA A 371 -0.10 11.28 -32.43
CA ALA A 371 1.22 10.89 -31.94
C ALA A 371 1.17 10.07 -30.64
N GLY A 372 0.08 10.21 -29.87
CA GLY A 372 0.00 9.65 -28.53
C GLY A 372 0.83 10.42 -27.49
N ASN A 373 0.72 9.99 -26.24
CA ASN A 373 1.57 10.43 -25.13
C ASN A 373 2.24 9.25 -24.40
N PHE A 374 1.99 8.01 -24.86
CA PHE A 374 2.59 6.79 -24.36
C PHE A 374 2.64 5.75 -25.48
N GLU A 375 3.83 5.42 -25.98
CA GLU A 375 4.06 4.35 -26.99
C GLU A 375 3.15 4.44 -28.24
N GLY A 376 2.92 5.66 -28.74
CA GLY A 376 2.04 5.89 -29.90
C GLY A 376 0.54 5.81 -29.61
N LYS A 377 0.16 5.59 -28.34
CA LYS A 377 -1.21 5.60 -27.82
C LYS A 377 -1.39 6.74 -26.80
N ASN A 378 -2.62 6.96 -26.37
CA ASN A 378 -3.00 8.05 -25.47
C ASN A 378 -3.48 7.50 -24.13
N ILE A 379 -2.83 7.94 -23.07
CA ILE A 379 -3.35 7.98 -21.71
C ILE A 379 -4.21 9.25 -21.60
N LEU A 380 -5.47 9.07 -21.21
CA LEU A 380 -6.39 10.19 -21.05
C LEU A 380 -5.98 11.03 -19.85
N HIS A 381 -5.94 12.35 -20.01
CA HIS A 381 -5.64 13.32 -18.95
C HIS A 381 -6.31 14.65 -19.28
N VAL A 382 -6.67 15.46 -18.29
CA VAL A 382 -7.28 16.77 -18.56
C VAL A 382 -6.19 17.72 -19.10
N SER A 383 -6.35 18.15 -20.36
CA SER A 383 -5.41 19.03 -21.02
C SER A 383 -5.40 20.43 -20.40
N GLU A 384 -4.22 20.92 -20.02
CA GLU A 384 -4.04 22.31 -19.56
C GLU A 384 -4.41 23.34 -20.64
N HIS A 385 -4.41 22.91 -21.90
CA HIS A 385 -4.72 23.76 -23.05
C HIS A 385 -6.18 23.66 -23.47
N PHE A 386 -7.05 22.93 -22.77
CA PHE A 386 -8.45 22.76 -23.18
C PHE A 386 -9.15 24.10 -23.41
N GLU A 387 -9.08 25.05 -22.48
CA GLU A 387 -9.74 26.35 -22.64
C GLU A 387 -9.13 27.16 -23.80
N THR A 388 -7.82 27.03 -24.02
CA THR A 388 -7.09 27.73 -25.08
C THR A 388 -7.38 27.13 -26.46
N ILE A 389 -7.47 25.81 -26.58
CA ILE A 389 -7.67 25.07 -27.83
C ILE A 389 -9.15 25.06 -28.22
N SER A 390 -10.06 24.87 -27.25
CA SER A 390 -11.50 24.79 -27.52
C SER A 390 -12.17 26.17 -27.62
N GLY A 391 -11.52 27.22 -27.08
CA GLY A 391 -12.11 28.56 -26.92
C GLY A 391 -13.31 28.58 -25.96
N LYS A 392 -13.53 27.51 -25.19
CA LYS A 392 -14.69 27.34 -24.29
C LYS A 392 -14.21 27.01 -22.87
N LYS A 393 -14.86 27.63 -21.88
CA LYS A 393 -14.81 27.14 -20.49
C LYS A 393 -15.67 25.89 -20.37
N GLU A 394 -15.37 25.04 -19.40
CA GLU A 394 -16.18 23.85 -19.09
C GLU A 394 -17.62 24.25 -18.71
N SER A 395 -18.51 24.29 -19.69
CA SER A 395 -19.93 24.58 -19.51
C SER A 395 -20.71 23.31 -19.20
N ASN A 396 -21.93 23.44 -18.66
CA ASN A 396 -22.81 22.28 -18.44
C ASN A 396 -23.07 21.47 -19.72
N GLN A 397 -23.08 22.13 -20.89
CA GLN A 397 -23.20 21.45 -22.18
C GLN A 397 -21.98 20.58 -22.49
N ILE A 398 -20.77 21.11 -22.30
CA ILE A 398 -19.52 20.37 -22.50
C ILE A 398 -19.44 19.20 -21.52
N ARG A 399 -19.81 19.41 -20.24
CA ARG A 399 -19.88 18.33 -19.25
C ARG A 399 -20.77 17.19 -19.70
N GLY A 400 -21.98 17.50 -20.19
CA GLY A 400 -22.89 16.50 -20.71
C GLY A 400 -22.36 15.76 -21.95
N GLN A 401 -21.60 16.43 -22.82
CA GLN A 401 -20.93 15.78 -23.96
C GLN A 401 -19.80 14.84 -23.49
N LEU A 402 -18.96 15.30 -22.55
CA LEU A 402 -17.85 14.52 -22.00
C LEU A 402 -18.36 13.30 -21.20
N GLU A 403 -19.45 13.43 -20.44
CA GLU A 403 -20.10 12.30 -19.77
C GLU A 403 -20.58 11.24 -20.75
N LYS A 404 -21.30 11.65 -21.80
CA LYS A 404 -21.73 10.71 -22.86
C LYS A 404 -20.54 10.01 -23.52
N ALA A 405 -19.50 10.77 -23.88
CA ALA A 405 -18.31 10.22 -24.50
C ALA A 405 -17.57 9.24 -23.59
N ARG A 406 -17.39 9.59 -22.31
CA ARG A 406 -16.78 8.69 -21.32
C ARG A 406 -17.56 7.38 -21.18
N ASN A 407 -18.89 7.44 -21.13
CA ASN A 407 -19.72 6.24 -21.00
C ASN A 407 -19.61 5.32 -22.22
N LEU A 408 -19.58 5.88 -23.44
CA LEU A 408 -19.40 5.10 -24.68
C LEU A 408 -18.02 4.42 -24.71
N LEU A 409 -16.95 5.16 -24.38
CA LEU A 409 -15.61 4.60 -24.32
C LEU A 409 -15.46 3.58 -23.19
N LEU A 410 -16.05 3.81 -22.02
CA LEU A 410 -16.05 2.84 -20.93
C LEU A 410 -16.77 1.55 -21.32
N GLN A 411 -17.90 1.65 -22.03
CA GLN A 411 -18.59 0.47 -22.56
C GLN A 411 -17.73 -0.30 -23.55
N ALA A 412 -17.04 0.39 -24.46
CA ALA A 412 -16.08 -0.25 -25.37
C ALA A 412 -14.88 -0.86 -24.63
N ARG A 413 -14.39 -0.21 -23.56
CA ARG A 413 -13.28 -0.74 -22.76
C ARG A 413 -13.64 -2.05 -22.06
N ARG A 414 -14.90 -2.17 -21.60
CA ARG A 414 -15.37 -3.38 -20.89
C ARG A 414 -15.31 -4.66 -21.73
N SER A 415 -15.21 -4.57 -23.05
CA SER A 415 -15.04 -5.74 -23.93
C SER A 415 -13.56 -6.11 -24.19
N ARG A 416 -12.60 -5.36 -23.67
CA ARG A 416 -11.17 -5.72 -23.69
C ARG A 416 -10.88 -6.79 -22.63
N GLU A 417 -9.74 -7.47 -22.74
CA GLU A 417 -9.25 -8.34 -21.67
C GLU A 417 -9.01 -7.50 -20.41
N HIS A 418 -9.63 -7.87 -19.29
CA HIS A 418 -9.50 -7.13 -18.04
C HIS A 418 -8.18 -7.48 -17.36
N PRO A 419 -7.54 -6.51 -16.67
CA PRO A 419 -6.46 -6.82 -15.75
C PRO A 419 -6.90 -7.86 -14.72
N PHE A 420 -5.95 -8.69 -14.28
CA PHE A 420 -6.22 -9.64 -13.20
C PHE A 420 -6.67 -8.89 -11.93
N ARG A 421 -7.66 -9.44 -11.23
CA ARG A 421 -8.14 -8.90 -9.96
C ARG A 421 -7.67 -9.82 -8.85
N ASP A 422 -6.93 -9.29 -7.89
CA ASP A 422 -6.61 -10.03 -6.67
C ASP A 422 -7.82 -9.98 -5.74
N GLU A 423 -8.52 -11.11 -5.65
CA GLU A 423 -9.78 -11.25 -4.93
C GLU A 423 -9.59 -11.60 -3.44
N LYS A 424 -8.38 -11.44 -2.90
CA LYS A 424 -8.19 -11.46 -1.44
C LYS A 424 -8.90 -10.28 -0.81
N ILE A 425 -9.56 -10.52 0.32
CA ILE A 425 -10.09 -9.50 1.21
C ILE A 425 -9.15 -9.43 2.42
N LEU A 426 -8.43 -8.32 2.55
CA LEU A 426 -7.51 -8.07 3.67
C LEU A 426 -8.18 -7.15 4.69
N SER A 427 -8.19 -7.53 5.97
CA SER A 427 -8.89 -6.79 7.01
C SER A 427 -8.44 -5.33 7.13
N GLY A 428 -7.13 -5.07 7.17
CA GLY A 428 -6.59 -3.71 7.28
C GLY A 428 -7.02 -2.80 6.14
N TRP A 429 -6.90 -3.28 4.90
CA TRP A 429 -7.24 -2.48 3.71
C TRP A 429 -8.76 -2.26 3.61
N ASN A 430 -9.55 -3.25 4.00
CA ASN A 430 -10.99 -3.10 4.13
C ASN A 430 -11.34 -2.08 5.21
N GLY A 431 -10.68 -2.07 6.36
CA GLY A 431 -10.87 -1.05 7.38
C GLY A 431 -10.64 0.37 6.86
N MET A 432 -9.60 0.59 6.06
CA MET A 432 -9.35 1.89 5.41
C MET A 432 -10.45 2.27 4.41
N ALA A 433 -10.92 1.31 3.59
CA ALA A 433 -11.98 1.53 2.60
C ALA A 433 -13.35 1.81 3.26
N ILE A 434 -13.71 1.00 4.26
CA ILE A 434 -14.93 1.16 5.07
C ILE A 434 -14.94 2.53 5.72
N ARG A 435 -13.82 2.93 6.35
CA ARG A 435 -13.69 4.25 6.96
C ARG A 435 -13.94 5.37 5.94
N SER A 436 -13.31 5.30 4.77
CA SER A 436 -13.49 6.31 3.71
C SER A 436 -14.95 6.41 3.26
N LEU A 437 -15.61 5.27 3.04
CA LEU A 437 -17.02 5.20 2.65
C LEU A 437 -17.97 5.71 3.74
N ALA A 438 -17.73 5.37 5.01
CA ALA A 438 -18.53 5.84 6.13
C ALA A 438 -18.45 7.35 6.32
N GLU A 439 -17.23 7.90 6.32
CA GLU A 439 -17.01 9.36 6.39
C GLU A 439 -17.67 10.06 5.19
N ALA A 440 -17.52 9.54 3.97
CA ALA A 440 -18.18 10.10 2.80
C ALA A 440 -19.70 10.01 2.85
N GLY A 441 -20.25 8.90 3.35
CA GLY A 441 -21.69 8.71 3.54
C GLY A 441 -22.29 9.76 4.45
N GLY A 442 -21.64 10.05 5.59
CA GLY A 442 -22.05 11.09 6.52
C GLY A 442 -21.88 12.51 5.96
N VAL A 443 -20.73 12.82 5.37
CA VAL A 443 -20.41 14.17 4.87
C VAL A 443 -21.24 14.56 3.64
N LEU A 444 -21.50 13.61 2.73
CA LEU A 444 -22.20 13.85 1.47
C LEU A 444 -23.69 13.51 1.51
N ASP A 445 -24.19 13.01 2.65
CA ASP A 445 -25.55 12.49 2.81
C ASP A 445 -25.89 11.44 1.74
N ASN A 446 -25.00 10.44 1.61
CA ASN A 446 -25.10 9.40 0.59
C ASN A 446 -25.27 8.01 1.22
N SER A 447 -26.50 7.51 1.21
CA SER A 447 -26.85 6.22 1.82
C SER A 447 -26.15 5.04 1.15
N ILE A 448 -25.83 5.12 -0.16
CA ILE A 448 -25.15 4.01 -0.87
C ILE A 448 -23.75 3.79 -0.28
N TYR A 449 -23.03 4.87 0.02
CA TYR A 449 -21.70 4.76 0.63
C TYR A 449 -21.77 4.23 2.06
N LEU A 450 -22.76 4.69 2.82
CA LEU A 450 -22.95 4.23 4.20
C LEU A 450 -23.41 2.77 4.28
N GLU A 451 -24.33 2.34 3.43
CA GLU A 451 -24.77 0.94 3.34
C GLU A 451 -23.63 0.02 2.89
N ALA A 452 -22.81 0.46 1.93
CA ALA A 452 -21.63 -0.28 1.50
C ALA A 452 -20.59 -0.44 2.61
N SER A 453 -20.35 0.61 3.40
CA SER A 453 -19.41 0.54 4.53
C SER A 453 -19.89 -0.40 5.63
N ILE A 454 -21.17 -0.31 6.02
CA ILE A 454 -21.78 -1.19 7.03
C ILE A 454 -21.73 -2.65 6.57
N LYS A 455 -22.17 -2.94 5.34
CA LYS A 455 -22.14 -4.31 4.79
C LYS A 455 -20.73 -4.90 4.78
N ALA A 456 -19.72 -4.10 4.41
CA ALA A 456 -18.34 -4.53 4.41
C ALA A 456 -17.79 -4.77 5.82
N LEU A 457 -18.14 -3.93 6.80
CA LEU A 457 -17.73 -4.14 8.19
C LEU A 457 -18.39 -5.40 8.79
N GLU A 458 -19.69 -5.59 8.58
CA GLU A 458 -20.42 -6.78 9.01
C GLU A 458 -19.83 -8.06 8.39
N PHE A 459 -19.42 -8.00 7.12
CA PHE A 459 -18.71 -9.10 6.47
C PHE A 459 -17.40 -9.43 7.19
N VAL A 460 -16.54 -8.42 7.44
CA VAL A 460 -15.25 -8.65 8.11
C VAL A 460 -15.47 -9.22 9.51
N LEU A 461 -16.37 -8.64 10.30
CA LEU A 461 -16.64 -9.09 11.67
C LEU A 461 -17.31 -10.48 11.73
N SER A 462 -18.05 -10.89 10.69
CA SER A 462 -18.73 -12.20 10.67
C SER A 462 -17.89 -13.32 10.05
N GLN A 463 -17.15 -13.04 8.98
CA GLN A 463 -16.38 -14.05 8.22
C GLN A 463 -14.92 -14.13 8.64
N MET A 464 -14.35 -13.01 9.11
CA MET A 464 -12.93 -12.91 9.42
C MET A 464 -12.67 -12.81 10.93
N ARG A 465 -13.67 -13.06 11.78
CA ARG A 465 -13.51 -13.21 13.23
C ARG A 465 -13.74 -14.66 13.63
N LYS A 466 -12.79 -15.25 14.34
CA LYS A 466 -12.86 -16.62 14.85
C LYS A 466 -12.16 -16.74 16.19
N ASP A 467 -12.75 -17.50 17.11
CA ASP A 467 -12.17 -17.78 18.43
C ASP A 467 -11.73 -16.49 19.18
N ASP A 468 -12.57 -15.45 19.11
CA ASP A 468 -12.32 -14.12 19.67
C ASP A 468 -11.10 -13.37 19.08
N ARG A 469 -10.72 -13.69 17.84
CA ARG A 469 -9.64 -13.02 17.11
C ARG A 469 -10.08 -12.63 15.71
N LEU A 470 -9.60 -11.49 15.25
CA LEU A 470 -9.62 -11.12 13.84
C LEU A 470 -8.56 -11.94 13.08
N LEU A 471 -8.86 -12.24 11.82
CA LEU A 471 -8.01 -12.94 10.86
C LEU A 471 -7.61 -11.96 9.77
N HIS A 472 -6.45 -12.18 9.14
CA HIS A 472 -5.87 -11.20 8.24
C HIS A 472 -6.49 -11.23 6.84
N CYS A 473 -6.64 -12.43 6.28
CA CYS A 473 -7.01 -12.62 4.88
C CYS A 473 -8.22 -13.55 4.73
N TYR A 474 -9.06 -13.25 3.74
CA TYR A 474 -10.16 -14.08 3.29
C TYR A 474 -10.15 -14.22 1.77
N LYS A 475 -10.37 -15.44 1.27
CA LYS A 475 -10.60 -15.72 -0.15
C LYS A 475 -11.38 -17.02 -0.32
N ASP A 476 -12.42 -17.01 -1.17
CA ASP A 476 -13.21 -18.18 -1.56
C ASP A 476 -13.70 -19.05 -0.37
N GLY A 477 -14.25 -18.44 0.67
CA GLY A 477 -14.75 -19.15 1.85
C GLY A 477 -13.66 -19.63 2.82
N LYS A 478 -12.39 -19.29 2.57
CA LYS A 478 -11.25 -19.64 3.42
C LYS A 478 -10.62 -18.39 4.02
N THR A 479 -10.23 -18.49 5.28
CA THR A 479 -9.46 -17.48 6.00
C THR A 479 -8.04 -17.96 6.25
N SER A 480 -7.06 -17.06 6.20
CA SER A 480 -5.68 -17.36 6.59
C SER A 480 -5.05 -16.21 7.39
N GLY A 481 -4.00 -16.54 8.13
CA GLY A 481 -3.22 -15.59 8.92
C GLY A 481 -3.93 -15.09 10.18
N TYR A 482 -3.15 -14.82 11.23
CA TYR A 482 -3.61 -13.99 12.34
C TYR A 482 -3.64 -12.54 11.88
N ALA A 483 -4.61 -11.76 12.34
CA ALA A 483 -4.62 -10.32 12.11
C ALA A 483 -3.43 -9.63 12.82
N PHE A 484 -2.89 -8.63 12.14
CA PHE A 484 -1.82 -7.76 12.60
C PHE A 484 -2.38 -6.49 13.27
N LEU A 485 -1.50 -5.70 13.88
CA LEU A 485 -1.86 -4.43 14.49
C LEU A 485 -2.59 -3.49 13.51
N GLU A 486 -2.15 -3.46 12.25
CA GLU A 486 -2.82 -2.66 11.19
C GLU A 486 -4.28 -3.11 11.00
N ASP A 487 -4.54 -4.41 10.95
CA ASP A 487 -5.89 -4.94 10.73
C ASP A 487 -6.86 -4.50 11.83
N TYR A 488 -6.49 -4.75 13.10
CA TYR A 488 -7.32 -4.33 14.23
C TYR A 488 -7.49 -2.82 14.26
N SER A 489 -6.41 -2.07 14.07
CA SER A 489 -6.44 -0.61 14.19
C SER A 489 -7.25 0.04 13.07
N ALA A 490 -7.14 -0.46 11.83
CA ALA A 490 -7.92 0.04 10.70
C ALA A 490 -9.41 -0.29 10.86
N ILE A 491 -9.75 -1.52 11.26
CA ILE A 491 -11.16 -1.91 11.51
C ILE A 491 -11.74 -1.13 12.70
N GLY A 492 -10.98 -0.91 13.77
CA GLY A 492 -11.44 -0.11 14.90
C GLY A 492 -11.72 1.35 14.51
N ASN A 493 -10.83 1.97 13.72
CA ASN A 493 -11.08 3.31 13.18
C ASN A 493 -12.29 3.33 12.22
N ALA A 494 -12.55 2.24 11.50
CA ALA A 494 -13.74 2.10 10.65
C ALA A 494 -15.04 2.00 11.48
N CYS A 495 -15.02 1.26 12.59
CA CYS A 495 -16.14 1.18 13.53
C CYS A 495 -16.46 2.57 14.11
N VAL A 496 -15.43 3.34 14.48
CA VAL A 496 -15.61 4.73 14.94
C VAL A 496 -16.24 5.59 13.84
N ALA A 497 -15.78 5.49 12.59
CA ALA A 497 -16.33 6.28 11.50
C ALA A 497 -17.81 5.93 11.19
N ILE A 498 -18.19 4.65 11.29
CA ILE A 498 -19.59 4.24 11.14
C ILE A 498 -20.42 4.72 12.34
N TYR A 499 -19.90 4.64 13.56
CA TYR A 499 -20.57 5.21 14.73
C TYR A 499 -20.77 6.72 14.58
N GLU A 500 -19.75 7.48 14.17
CA GLU A 500 -19.84 8.92 13.93
C GLU A 500 -20.90 9.26 12.85
N ALA A 501 -21.05 8.41 11.84
CA ALA A 501 -22.02 8.62 10.75
C ALA A 501 -23.46 8.17 11.09
N THR A 502 -23.64 7.21 12.01
CA THR A 502 -24.94 6.56 12.27
C THR A 502 -25.50 6.82 13.66
N LEU A 503 -24.63 7.06 14.64
CA LEU A 503 -24.90 7.08 16.08
C LEU A 503 -25.53 5.77 16.63
N GLU A 504 -25.37 4.66 15.90
CA GLU A 504 -25.88 3.36 16.33
C GLU A 504 -24.98 2.76 17.42
N PRO A 505 -25.50 2.49 18.63
CA PRO A 505 -24.67 2.17 19.81
C PRO A 505 -23.97 0.81 19.72
N ASN A 506 -24.46 -0.13 18.90
CA ASN A 506 -23.83 -1.45 18.73
C ASN A 506 -22.37 -1.34 18.27
N TRP A 507 -22.02 -0.28 17.53
CA TRP A 507 -20.64 -0.05 17.11
C TRP A 507 -19.69 0.27 18.26
N LEU A 508 -20.20 0.80 19.39
CA LEU A 508 -19.40 1.07 20.58
C LEU A 508 -18.88 -0.23 21.24
N ASP A 509 -19.66 -1.31 21.19
CA ASP A 509 -19.24 -2.61 21.69
C ASP A 509 -18.09 -3.18 20.84
N GLU A 510 -18.17 -3.05 19.51
CA GLU A 510 -17.09 -3.47 18.61
C GLU A 510 -15.83 -2.62 18.78
N ILE A 511 -15.96 -1.31 18.95
CA ILE A 511 -14.83 -0.42 19.26
C ILE A 511 -14.14 -0.86 20.55
N THR A 512 -14.92 -1.13 21.60
CA THR A 512 -14.41 -1.58 22.91
C THR A 512 -13.66 -2.91 22.79
N TRP A 513 -14.23 -3.87 22.07
CA TRP A 513 -13.60 -5.17 21.83
C TRP A 513 -12.26 -5.01 21.09
N ILE A 514 -12.23 -4.22 20.00
CA ILE A 514 -11.02 -4.02 19.19
C ILE A 514 -9.93 -3.34 20.01
N THR A 515 -10.24 -2.28 20.77
CA THR A 515 -9.22 -1.59 21.58
C THR A 515 -8.66 -2.49 22.67
N ALA A 516 -9.50 -3.31 23.30
CA ALA A 516 -9.04 -4.29 24.27
C ALA A 516 -8.08 -5.31 23.62
N LYS A 517 -8.39 -5.80 22.42
CA LYS A 517 -7.50 -6.70 21.67
C LYS A 517 -6.21 -6.04 21.21
N ILE A 518 -6.24 -4.77 20.83
CA ILE A 518 -5.02 -4.03 20.48
C ILE A 518 -4.04 -4.00 21.65
N ILE A 519 -4.54 -3.66 22.84
CA ILE A 519 -3.72 -3.61 24.06
C ILE A 519 -3.26 -5.02 24.46
N GLU A 520 -4.18 -5.99 24.50
CA GLU A 520 -3.87 -7.38 24.89
C GLU A 520 -2.79 -8.01 24.02
N LEU A 521 -2.88 -7.84 22.70
CA LEU A 521 -2.09 -8.60 21.75
C LEU A 521 -0.81 -7.89 21.33
N PHE A 522 -0.79 -6.55 21.27
CA PHE A 522 0.27 -5.81 20.57
C PHE A 522 1.03 -4.83 21.45
N TRP A 523 0.45 -4.37 22.57
CA TRP A 523 1.11 -3.43 23.48
C TRP A 523 2.08 -4.14 24.42
N ASP A 524 3.30 -3.61 24.52
CA ASP A 524 4.31 -4.03 25.47
C ASP A 524 4.45 -2.98 26.57
N GLU A 525 3.97 -3.30 27.79
CA GLU A 525 3.95 -2.36 28.92
C GLU A 525 5.36 -2.04 29.44
N GLU A 526 6.35 -2.92 29.29
CA GLU A 526 7.72 -2.67 29.76
C GLU A 526 8.45 -1.72 28.81
N LYS A 527 8.36 -2.01 27.51
CA LYS A 527 9.01 -1.23 26.47
C LYS A 527 8.21 0.02 26.08
N GLN A 528 6.93 0.09 26.44
CA GLN A 528 6.00 1.14 26.04
C GLN A 528 5.96 1.31 24.52
N VAL A 529 5.77 0.19 23.80
CA VAL A 529 5.68 0.17 22.33
C VAL A 529 4.63 -0.82 21.86
N PHE A 530 4.13 -0.59 20.65
CA PHE A 530 3.42 -1.60 19.89
C PHE A 530 4.36 -2.45 19.03
N PHE A 531 3.98 -3.72 18.84
CA PHE A 531 4.51 -4.62 17.83
C PHE A 531 3.44 -4.92 16.77
N ASP A 532 3.86 -5.30 15.56
CA ASP A 532 2.91 -5.51 14.45
C ASP A 532 2.21 -6.86 14.51
N SER A 533 2.89 -7.89 15.02
CA SER A 533 2.36 -9.25 15.21
C SER A 533 1.87 -9.44 16.64
N PRO A 534 0.87 -10.31 16.89
CA PRO A 534 0.36 -10.57 18.23
C PRO A 534 1.42 -11.27 19.09
N VAL A 535 1.33 -11.10 20.41
CA VAL A 535 2.33 -11.61 21.39
C VAL A 535 2.43 -13.14 21.40
N ASP A 536 1.37 -13.82 21.02
CA ASP A 536 1.23 -15.26 20.89
C ASP A 536 1.25 -15.71 19.41
N GLY A 537 1.72 -14.85 18.49
CA GLY A 537 1.89 -15.15 17.07
C GLY A 537 3.00 -16.14 16.76
N GLU A 538 3.24 -16.40 15.46
CA GLU A 538 4.34 -17.25 15.02
C GLU A 538 5.68 -16.69 15.52
N THR A 539 6.53 -17.55 16.10
CA THR A 539 7.86 -17.14 16.55
C THR A 539 8.79 -16.94 15.35
N LEU A 540 9.03 -15.68 14.98
CA LEU A 540 10.00 -15.27 13.96
C LEU A 540 11.34 -14.89 14.61
N ILE A 541 12.37 -14.62 13.79
CA ILE A 541 13.70 -14.23 14.28
C ILE A 541 13.68 -12.93 15.10
N VAL A 542 12.76 -12.02 14.80
CA VAL A 542 12.45 -10.83 15.60
C VAL A 542 10.94 -10.62 15.54
N ARG A 543 10.35 -10.04 16.59
CA ARG A 543 8.95 -9.59 16.52
C ARG A 543 8.91 -8.27 15.76
N PRO A 544 8.26 -8.19 14.58
CA PRO A 544 8.29 -7.00 13.75
C PRO A 544 7.64 -5.80 14.43
N ARG A 545 8.21 -4.64 14.14
CA ARG A 545 7.74 -3.33 14.56
C ARG A 545 8.05 -2.33 13.46
N ASP A 546 7.05 -1.93 12.69
CA ASP A 546 7.13 -0.83 11.73
C ASP A 546 6.32 0.37 12.25
N ILE A 547 7.03 1.44 12.56
CA ILE A 547 6.45 2.67 13.07
C ILE A 547 6.18 3.68 11.95
N MET A 548 6.79 3.48 10.78
CA MET A 548 6.74 4.42 9.67
C MET A 548 5.53 4.14 8.78
N ASP A 549 4.85 5.19 8.35
CA ASP A 549 3.83 5.10 7.32
C ASP A 549 4.49 4.72 5.99
N ASN A 550 4.00 3.66 5.36
CA ASN A 550 4.50 3.07 4.12
C ASN A 550 3.32 2.58 3.30
N PRO A 551 3.20 2.95 2.02
CA PRO A 551 1.98 3.44 1.34
C PRO A 551 0.67 3.62 2.15
N THR A 552 0.36 2.71 3.08
CA THR A 552 -0.61 2.80 4.16
C THR A 552 -0.05 3.49 5.41
N PRO A 553 -0.92 4.01 6.30
CA PRO A 553 -0.51 4.36 7.66
C PRO A 553 -0.01 3.13 8.42
N SER A 554 1.01 3.29 9.27
CA SER A 554 1.48 2.19 10.11
C SER A 554 0.41 1.70 11.10
N GLY A 555 0.45 0.42 11.46
CA GLY A 555 -0.41 -0.12 12.52
C GLY A 555 -0.24 0.67 13.83
N ASN A 556 0.98 1.10 14.14
CA ASN A 556 1.27 1.96 15.28
C ASN A 556 0.53 3.31 15.22
N SER A 557 0.54 3.99 14.07
CA SER A 557 -0.10 5.29 13.94
C SER A 557 -1.63 5.20 13.98
N LEU A 558 -2.22 4.13 13.41
CA LEU A 558 -3.66 3.85 13.49
C LEU A 558 -4.11 3.46 14.89
N ALA A 559 -3.31 2.68 15.63
CA ALA A 559 -3.61 2.28 17.00
C ALA A 559 -3.65 3.51 17.93
N VAL A 560 -2.65 4.39 17.82
CA VAL A 560 -2.58 5.64 18.59
C VAL A 560 -3.74 6.57 18.24
N GLU A 561 -4.14 6.65 16.96
CA GLU A 561 -5.34 7.38 16.53
C GLU A 561 -6.60 6.84 17.22
N LEU A 562 -6.80 5.52 17.20
CA LEU A 562 -7.98 4.88 17.78
C LEU A 562 -8.02 5.03 19.31
N LEU A 563 -6.89 4.83 19.98
CA LEU A 563 -6.80 4.99 21.44
C LEU A 563 -7.01 6.44 21.87
N LEU A 564 -6.54 7.41 21.10
CA LEU A 564 -6.83 8.82 21.36
C LEU A 564 -8.34 9.09 21.21
N LYS A 565 -8.96 8.65 20.10
CA LYS A 565 -10.41 8.81 19.89
C LYS A 565 -11.25 8.14 20.98
N THR A 566 -10.89 6.94 21.41
CA THR A 566 -11.63 6.22 22.45
C THR A 566 -11.42 6.82 23.85
N SER A 567 -10.26 7.43 24.11
CA SER A 567 -10.08 8.23 25.34
C SER A 567 -11.04 9.43 25.38
N GLU A 568 -11.34 10.04 24.24
CA GLU A 568 -12.29 11.15 24.13
C GLU A 568 -13.75 10.65 24.20
N LEU A 569 -14.08 9.55 23.51
CA LEU A 569 -15.44 9.00 23.44
C LEU A 569 -15.88 8.35 24.77
N PHE A 570 -14.98 7.67 25.47
CA PHE A 570 -15.29 6.90 26.68
C PHE A 570 -14.70 7.48 27.97
N GLY A 571 -13.84 8.49 27.89
CA GLY A 571 -13.11 9.01 29.05
C GLY A 571 -12.03 8.05 29.58
N ASP A 572 -11.48 7.19 28.72
CA ASP A 572 -10.47 6.20 29.12
C ASP A 572 -9.07 6.84 29.26
N GLU A 573 -8.64 7.07 30.51
CA GLU A 573 -7.32 7.63 30.82
C GLU A 573 -6.14 6.72 30.45
N TYR A 574 -6.35 5.40 30.44
CA TYR A 574 -5.29 4.45 30.09
C TYR A 574 -5.01 4.47 28.59
N HIS A 575 -6.07 4.53 27.76
CA HIS A 575 -5.93 4.75 26.33
C HIS A 575 -5.19 6.05 26.04
N ARG A 576 -5.55 7.14 26.74
CA ARG A 576 -4.84 8.42 26.63
C ARG A 576 -3.35 8.31 26.98
N LYS A 577 -3.04 7.64 28.10
CA LYS A 577 -1.67 7.42 28.56
C LYS A 577 -0.82 6.67 27.52
N ILE A 578 -1.37 5.62 26.90
CA ILE A 578 -0.67 4.87 25.84
C ILE A 578 -0.41 5.78 24.64
N SER A 579 -1.42 6.52 24.18
CA SER A 579 -1.26 7.44 23.05
C SER A 579 -0.17 8.49 23.30
N ASP A 580 -0.20 9.15 24.46
CA ASP A 580 0.80 10.15 24.84
C ASP A 580 2.20 9.52 24.98
N SER A 581 2.30 8.29 25.48
CA SER A 581 3.57 7.55 25.61
C SER A 581 4.22 7.31 24.23
N VAL A 582 3.46 6.83 23.26
CA VAL A 582 3.96 6.60 21.88
C VAL A 582 4.32 7.91 21.19
N LEU A 583 3.45 8.94 21.26
CA LEU A 583 3.73 10.25 20.65
C LEU A 583 5.03 10.86 21.18
N ASN A 584 5.27 10.78 22.48
CA ASN A 584 6.51 11.28 23.10
C ASN A 584 7.73 10.43 22.72
N LYS A 585 7.58 9.10 22.67
CA LYS A 585 8.67 8.18 22.33
C LYS A 585 9.13 8.34 20.89
N GLU A 586 8.19 8.53 19.96
CA GLU A 586 8.49 8.64 18.52
C GLU A 586 8.76 10.09 18.06
N ALA A 587 8.56 11.10 18.89
CA ALA A 587 8.80 12.50 18.53
C ALA A 587 10.19 12.77 17.91
N PRO A 588 11.31 12.22 18.43
CA PRO A 588 12.62 12.46 17.83
C PRO A 588 12.76 11.89 16.40
N VAL A 589 12.17 10.73 16.12
CA VAL A 589 12.22 10.13 14.78
C VAL A 589 11.24 10.80 13.81
N MET A 590 10.08 11.27 14.32
CA MET A 590 9.17 12.14 13.56
C MET A 590 9.85 13.44 13.13
N ALA A 591 10.59 14.10 14.03
CA ALA A 591 11.37 15.30 13.71
C ALA A 591 12.42 15.05 12.62
N GLN A 592 13.04 13.88 12.65
CA GLN A 592 14.08 13.51 11.71
C GLN A 592 13.54 13.15 10.32
N PHE A 593 12.44 12.40 10.26
CA PHE A 593 11.86 11.89 9.02
C PHE A 593 10.38 12.26 8.87
N PRO A 594 9.98 13.56 8.85
CA PRO A 594 8.57 13.94 8.85
C PRO A 594 7.72 13.27 7.76
N SER A 595 8.31 13.04 6.58
CA SER A 595 7.62 12.40 5.45
C SER A 595 7.18 10.96 5.70
N ALA A 596 7.72 10.29 6.72
CA ALA A 596 7.41 8.89 7.07
C ALA A 596 6.40 8.77 8.22
N PHE A 597 5.87 9.87 8.75
CA PHE A 597 5.02 9.88 9.95
C PHE A 597 3.77 10.76 9.80
N GLY A 598 3.26 10.95 8.59
CA GLY A 598 2.10 11.82 8.34
C GLY A 598 0.91 11.50 9.25
N ARG A 599 0.59 10.22 9.48
CA ARG A 599 -0.55 9.85 10.35
C ARG A 599 -0.26 10.17 11.80
N LEU A 600 0.92 9.81 12.32
CA LEU A 600 1.26 10.07 13.72
C LEU A 600 1.38 11.58 14.02
N LEU A 601 1.90 12.36 13.06
CA LEU A 601 1.90 13.82 13.10
C LEU A 601 0.48 14.40 13.08
N THR A 602 -0.45 13.80 12.32
CA THR A 602 -1.87 14.18 12.35
C THR A 602 -2.48 13.93 13.73
N VAL A 603 -2.17 12.79 14.36
CA VAL A 603 -2.64 12.46 15.71
C VAL A 603 -2.04 13.42 16.74
N LEU A 604 -0.74 13.70 16.66
CA LEU A 604 -0.10 14.72 17.50
C LEU A 604 -0.79 16.06 17.36
N ASN A 605 -1.05 16.52 16.14
CA ASN A 605 -1.74 17.78 15.88
C ASN A 605 -3.09 17.84 16.60
N ARG A 606 -3.88 16.74 16.57
CA ARG A 606 -5.16 16.65 17.29
C ARG A 606 -5.02 16.85 18.79
N THR A 607 -3.97 16.28 19.42
CA THR A 607 -3.76 16.43 20.88
C THR A 607 -3.48 17.86 21.34
N LEU A 608 -3.03 18.72 20.42
CA LEU A 608 -2.71 20.12 20.70
C LEU A 608 -3.93 21.04 20.57
N LEU A 609 -5.02 20.53 20.02
CA LEU A 609 -6.25 21.27 19.85
C LEU A 609 -7.04 21.29 21.17
N PRO A 610 -7.70 22.41 21.50
CA PRO A 610 -8.69 22.37 22.56
C PRO A 610 -9.73 21.32 22.18
N THR A 611 -10.01 20.37 23.08
CA THR A 611 -11.22 19.54 22.97
C THR A 611 -12.41 20.49 23.05
N THR A 612 -12.90 20.95 21.89
CA THR A 612 -14.17 21.65 21.81
C THR A 612 -15.24 20.71 22.33
N THR A 613 -15.84 21.14 23.44
CA THR A 613 -16.90 20.45 24.18
C THR A 613 -18.21 20.48 23.40
#